data_AF-A0A523XS66-F1
#
_entry.id   AF-A0A523XS66-F1
#
_cell.length_a   1.000
_cell.length_b   1.000
_cell.length_c   1.000
_cell.angle_alpha   90.00
_cell.angle_beta   90.00
_cell.angle_gamma   90.00
#
_symmetry.space_group_name_H-M   'P 1'
#
loop_
_entity.id
_entity.type
_entity.pdbx_description
1 polymer ?
#
loop_
_entity_poly.entity_id
_entity_poly.type
_entity_poly.pdbx_seq_one_letter_code
_entity_poly.pdbx_strand_id
1 'polypeptide(L)'
;MVEYEIVSWDQSYQMTFYLFEKMTDDNFYPDIIVGIARGGWIPARLLADFYGNRRTANIKIEFYNNTSRATDNPIITQRISEKVEDKIVLIVDDVADSGKSLIAAIEHIKEMGAKEIRTSTLYYKKHSIIKPEYYIKETKAWIVYPWEYGEFAAFQYDQLKEKMSIKEIRRKLKDIGIPPPLVDAFFSLILDKIDNKRKNNE
;
A
#
# COMPACT_ATOMS: atom_id res chain seq x y z
N MET A 1 19.91 -9.06 -8.54
CA MET A 1 19.50 -9.25 -7.13
C MET A 1 18.32 -8.32 -6.88
N VAL A 2 17.26 -8.75 -6.20
CA VAL A 2 16.13 -7.85 -5.89
C VAL A 2 16.61 -6.81 -4.88
N GLU A 3 16.45 -5.53 -5.21
CA GLU A 3 16.75 -4.42 -4.33
C GLU A 3 15.51 -4.10 -3.48
N TYR A 4 15.68 -3.99 -2.17
CA TYR A 4 14.62 -3.66 -1.23
C TYR A 4 14.82 -2.25 -0.69
N GLU A 5 13.74 -1.50 -0.59
CA GLU A 5 13.70 -0.21 0.06
C GLU A 5 12.81 -0.31 1.30
N ILE A 6 13.45 -0.52 2.46
CA ILE A 6 12.74 -0.64 3.74
C ILE A 6 12.42 0.76 4.28
N VAL A 7 11.13 1.06 4.39
CA VAL A 7 10.62 2.36 4.84
C VAL A 7 10.23 2.25 6.30
N SER A 8 10.72 3.16 7.15
CA SER A 8 10.32 3.24 8.56
C SER A 8 9.01 4.02 8.76
N TRP A 9 8.43 3.93 9.97
CA TRP A 9 7.28 4.77 10.36
C TRP A 9 7.59 6.26 10.21
N ASP A 10 8.74 6.72 10.73
CA ASP A 10 9.13 8.13 10.66
C ASP A 10 9.31 8.61 9.22
N GLN A 11 9.93 7.79 8.37
CA GLN A 11 10.06 8.09 6.95
C GLN A 11 8.68 8.17 6.28
N SER A 12 7.78 7.21 6.53
CA SER A 12 6.43 7.23 5.96
C SER A 12 5.61 8.45 6.39
N TYR A 13 5.75 8.88 7.66
CA TYR A 13 5.12 10.07 8.20
C TYR A 13 5.66 11.34 7.53
N GLN A 14 6.98 11.48 7.45
CA GLN A 14 7.63 12.62 6.78
C GLN A 14 7.27 12.70 5.30
N MET A 15 7.28 11.58 4.58
CA MET A 15 6.87 11.56 3.17
C MET A 15 5.41 11.99 3.01
N THR A 16 4.53 11.58 3.93
CA THR A 16 3.11 11.99 3.87
C THR A 16 2.94 13.47 4.21
N PHE A 17 3.75 14.01 5.13
CA PHE A 17 3.77 15.43 5.42
C PHE A 17 4.23 16.25 4.21
N TYR A 18 5.27 15.80 3.50
CA TYR A 18 5.73 16.45 2.26
C TYR A 18 4.70 16.35 1.12
N LEU A 19 3.86 15.31 1.10
CA LEU A 19 2.74 15.24 0.17
C LEU A 19 1.71 16.34 0.47
N PHE A 20 1.40 16.54 1.75
CA PHE A 20 0.51 17.61 2.19
C PHE A 20 1.06 19.00 1.83
N GLU A 21 2.35 19.26 2.05
CA GLU A 21 2.99 20.52 1.64
C GLU A 21 2.88 20.74 0.12
N LYS A 22 3.26 19.75 -0.69
CA LYS A 22 3.18 19.82 -2.16
C LYS A 22 1.77 20.14 -2.66
N MET A 23 0.75 19.50 -2.08
CA MET A 23 -0.64 19.74 -2.48
C MET A 23 -1.12 21.12 -2.04
N THR A 24 -0.71 21.58 -0.85
CA THR A 24 -1.05 22.91 -0.33
C THR A 24 -0.42 24.02 -1.17
N ASP A 25 0.85 23.85 -1.58
CA ASP A 25 1.55 24.75 -2.50
C ASP A 25 0.87 24.85 -3.87
N ASP A 26 0.23 23.77 -4.31
CA ASP A 26 -0.58 23.70 -5.53
C ASP A 26 -2.04 24.18 -5.32
N ASN A 27 -2.36 24.76 -4.16
CA ASN A 27 -3.70 25.18 -3.76
C ASN A 27 -4.76 24.08 -3.87
N PHE A 28 -4.38 22.82 -3.66
CA PHE A 28 -5.28 21.67 -3.70
C PHE A 28 -5.79 21.30 -2.31
N TYR A 29 -7.11 21.43 -2.12
CA TYR A 29 -7.81 21.15 -0.88
C TYR A 29 -8.98 20.17 -1.15
N PRO A 30 -8.80 18.87 -0.90
CA PRO A 30 -9.82 17.87 -1.20
C PRO A 30 -10.99 17.95 -0.21
N ASP A 31 -12.22 17.80 -0.72
CA ASP A 31 -13.42 17.64 0.11
C ASP A 31 -13.41 16.28 0.82
N ILE A 32 -12.89 15.24 0.16
CA ILE A 32 -12.85 13.85 0.64
C ILE A 32 -11.50 13.22 0.30
N ILE A 33 -10.95 12.48 1.26
CA ILE A 33 -9.74 11.67 1.06
C ILE A 33 -10.14 10.19 1.07
N VAL A 34 -9.80 9.46 0.01
CA VAL A 34 -10.13 8.04 -0.16
C VAL A 34 -8.86 7.20 -0.17
N GLY A 35 -8.66 6.39 0.85
CA GLY A 35 -7.55 5.42 0.89
C GLY A 35 -7.89 4.15 0.10
N ILE A 36 -7.00 3.73 -0.79
CA ILE A 36 -7.05 2.39 -1.39
C ILE A 36 -6.57 1.38 -0.35
N ALA A 37 -7.47 0.50 0.06
CA ALA A 37 -7.18 -0.52 1.04
C ALA A 37 -6.27 -1.60 0.45
N ARG A 38 -5.24 -2.06 1.17
CA ARG A 38 -4.91 -1.70 2.57
C ARG A 38 -3.78 -0.67 2.67
N GLY A 39 -2.91 -0.60 1.66
CA GLY A 39 -1.68 0.22 1.67
C GLY A 39 -1.95 1.71 1.86
N GLY A 40 -2.92 2.24 1.12
CA GLY A 40 -3.36 3.63 1.19
C GLY A 40 -4.00 4.07 2.50
N TRP A 41 -4.37 3.15 3.42
CA TRP A 41 -5.06 3.53 4.67
C TRP A 41 -4.23 4.45 5.56
N ILE A 42 -2.95 4.13 5.71
CA ILE A 42 -2.06 4.90 6.58
C ILE A 42 -1.80 6.31 6.01
N PRO A 43 -1.32 6.47 4.76
CA PRO A 43 -1.12 7.81 4.21
C PRO A 43 -2.44 8.59 4.09
N ALA A 44 -3.57 7.95 3.76
CA ALA A 44 -4.87 8.63 3.73
C ALA A 44 -5.27 9.19 5.10
N ARG A 45 -5.08 8.40 6.17
CA ARG A 45 -5.37 8.86 7.53
C ARG A 45 -4.47 10.01 7.94
N LEU A 46 -3.16 9.94 7.65
CA LEU A 46 -2.23 11.02 7.98
C LEU A 46 -2.56 12.30 7.21
N LEU A 47 -2.86 12.22 5.91
CA LEU A 47 -3.29 13.39 5.12
C LEU A 47 -4.57 14.01 5.68
N ALA A 48 -5.55 13.19 6.06
CA ALA A 48 -6.76 13.68 6.70
C ALA A 48 -6.48 14.43 8.01
N ASP A 49 -5.46 14.02 8.76
CA ASP A 49 -5.00 14.73 9.96
C ASP A 49 -4.40 16.08 9.62
N PHE A 50 -3.46 16.11 8.67
CA PHE A 50 -2.75 17.33 8.27
C PHE A 50 -3.69 18.38 7.66
N TYR A 51 -4.67 17.94 6.86
CA TYR A 51 -5.71 18.81 6.33
C TYR A 51 -6.78 19.22 7.36
N GLY A 52 -6.82 18.58 8.53
CA GLY A 52 -7.97 18.69 9.44
C GLY A 52 -9.29 18.19 8.83
N ASN A 53 -9.20 17.35 7.79
CA ASN A 53 -10.36 16.85 7.06
C ASN A 53 -10.93 15.60 7.75
N ARG A 54 -12.16 15.71 8.27
CA ARG A 54 -12.86 14.60 8.94
C ARG A 54 -13.53 13.61 7.98
N ARG A 55 -13.60 13.93 6.68
CA ARG A 55 -14.22 13.11 5.64
C ARG A 55 -13.17 12.24 4.96
N THR A 56 -12.90 11.11 5.58
CA THR A 56 -12.03 10.06 5.04
C THR A 56 -12.85 8.81 4.75
N ALA A 57 -12.65 8.20 3.59
CA ALA A 57 -13.27 6.95 3.20
C ALA A 57 -12.22 5.94 2.72
N ASN A 58 -12.65 4.70 2.51
CA ASN A 58 -11.80 3.64 1.97
C ASN A 58 -12.50 2.92 0.82
N ILE A 59 -11.72 2.47 -0.15
CA ILE A 59 -12.12 1.52 -1.20
C ILE A 59 -11.20 0.30 -1.12
N LYS A 60 -11.72 -0.92 -1.24
CA LYS A 60 -10.88 -2.13 -1.28
C LYS A 60 -10.82 -2.67 -2.70
N ILE A 61 -9.61 -2.81 -3.20
CA ILE A 61 -9.30 -3.35 -4.53
C ILE A 61 -8.41 -4.57 -4.34
N GLU A 62 -8.81 -5.70 -4.91
CA GLU A 62 -8.06 -6.95 -4.88
C GLU A 62 -7.78 -7.44 -6.30
N PHE A 63 -6.66 -8.12 -6.48
CA PHE A 63 -6.30 -8.74 -7.76
C PHE A 63 -6.64 -10.23 -7.68
N TYR A 64 -7.47 -10.71 -8.61
CA TYR A 64 -7.95 -12.08 -8.58
C TYR A 64 -7.06 -13.00 -9.41
N ASN A 65 -6.36 -13.91 -8.73
CA ASN A 65 -5.48 -14.90 -9.36
C ASN A 65 -6.19 -16.24 -9.55
N ASN A 66 -7.30 -16.30 -10.30
CA ASN A 66 -7.88 -17.60 -10.65
C ASN A 66 -7.21 -18.19 -11.89
N THR A 67 -6.66 -19.39 -11.71
CA THR A 67 -6.41 -20.41 -12.74
C THR A 67 -5.47 -20.03 -13.89
N SER A 68 -4.22 -20.51 -13.82
CA SER A 68 -3.26 -20.79 -14.91
C SER A 68 -2.94 -19.71 -15.97
N ARG A 69 -3.62 -18.57 -15.94
CA ARG A 69 -3.33 -17.32 -16.63
C ARG A 69 -3.76 -16.21 -15.67
N ALA A 70 -2.79 -15.58 -15.01
CA ALA A 70 -3.07 -14.42 -14.16
C ALA A 70 -3.83 -13.38 -14.98
N THR A 71 -5.11 -13.18 -14.69
CA THR A 71 -5.84 -12.02 -15.18
C THR A 71 -5.60 -10.91 -14.18
N ASP A 72 -4.70 -9.98 -14.54
CA ASP A 72 -4.29 -8.83 -13.73
C ASP A 72 -5.40 -7.78 -13.50
N ASN A 73 -6.67 -8.16 -13.55
CA ASN A 73 -7.77 -7.21 -13.49
C ASN A 73 -8.10 -6.88 -12.03
N PRO A 74 -8.04 -5.60 -11.63
CA PRO A 74 -8.45 -5.16 -10.30
C PRO A 74 -9.96 -5.38 -10.11
N ILE A 75 -10.35 -5.89 -8.94
CA ILE A 75 -11.75 -6.06 -8.53
C ILE A 75 -12.00 -5.21 -7.30
N ILE A 76 -13.01 -4.35 -7.35
CA ILE A 76 -13.46 -3.59 -6.19
C ILE A 76 -14.30 -4.52 -5.31
N THR A 77 -13.72 -4.98 -4.20
CA THR A 77 -14.38 -5.88 -3.25
C THR A 77 -15.06 -5.14 -2.11
N GLN A 78 -14.72 -3.86 -1.91
CA GLN A 78 -15.45 -2.95 -1.04
C GLN A 78 -15.53 -1.58 -1.71
N ARG A 79 -16.75 -1.11 -1.96
CA ARG A 79 -17.01 0.23 -2.51
C ARG A 79 -16.87 1.30 -1.43
N ILE A 80 -16.66 2.54 -1.86
CA ILE A 80 -16.68 3.69 -0.95
C ILE A 80 -18.08 3.89 -0.35
N SER A 81 -18.13 4.23 0.94
CA SER A 81 -19.39 4.50 1.66
C SER A 81 -19.79 5.98 1.68
N GLU A 82 -18.87 6.88 1.35
CA GLU A 82 -19.10 8.32 1.34
C GLU A 82 -19.73 8.79 0.02
N LYS A 83 -20.57 9.83 0.10
CA LYS A 83 -21.07 10.54 -1.09
C LYS A 83 -19.96 11.42 -1.67
N VAL A 84 -19.63 11.19 -2.95
CA VAL A 84 -18.59 11.92 -3.69
C VAL A 84 -19.13 12.80 -4.81
N GLU A 85 -20.43 12.80 -5.08
CA GLU A 85 -21.07 13.64 -6.10
C GLU A 85 -20.75 15.13 -5.87
N ASP A 86 -20.32 15.80 -6.94
CA ASP A 86 -19.89 17.21 -6.95
C ASP A 86 -18.72 17.54 -5.99
N LYS A 87 -17.97 16.54 -5.52
CA LYS A 87 -16.81 16.71 -4.62
C LYS A 87 -15.47 16.63 -5.31
N ILE A 88 -14.49 17.35 -4.75
CA ILE A 88 -13.06 17.19 -5.05
C ILE A 88 -12.52 16.03 -4.22
N VAL A 89 -12.07 14.98 -4.88
CA VAL A 89 -11.64 13.73 -4.23
C VAL A 89 -10.13 13.54 -4.41
N LEU A 90 -9.44 13.28 -3.30
CA LEU A 90 -8.07 12.79 -3.31
C LEU A 90 -8.07 11.28 -3.09
N ILE A 91 -7.60 10.52 -4.08
CA ILE A 91 -7.35 9.08 -3.95
C ILE A 91 -5.91 8.88 -3.48
N VAL A 92 -5.73 8.08 -2.43
CA VAL A 92 -4.43 7.85 -1.82
C VAL A 92 -4.09 6.37 -1.82
N ASP A 93 -2.89 6.03 -2.29
CA ASP A 93 -2.30 4.70 -2.15
C ASP A 93 -0.87 4.82 -1.61
N ASP A 94 -0.24 3.73 -1.21
CA ASP A 94 1.16 3.79 -0.76
C ASP A 94 2.15 3.78 -1.94
N VAL A 95 1.88 3.01 -3.00
CA VAL A 95 2.71 2.97 -4.22
C VAL A 95 1.88 2.83 -5.50
N ALA A 96 2.25 3.61 -6.51
CA ALA A 96 1.82 3.38 -7.88
C ALA A 96 2.82 2.43 -8.58
N ASP A 97 2.56 1.11 -8.48
CA ASP A 97 3.41 0.07 -9.09
C ASP A 97 2.99 -0.22 -10.55
N SER A 98 1.92 -1.00 -10.75
CA SER A 98 1.35 -1.21 -12.09
C SER A 98 0.40 -0.08 -12.50
N GLY A 99 -0.16 0.64 -11.53
CA GLY A 99 -1.15 1.69 -11.72
C GLY A 99 -2.60 1.23 -11.80
N LYS A 100 -2.85 -0.09 -11.85
CA LYS A 100 -4.20 -0.65 -12.07
C LYS A 100 -5.17 -0.34 -10.93
N SER A 101 -4.72 -0.34 -9.67
CA SER A 101 -5.55 0.02 -8.51
C SER A 101 -6.03 1.48 -8.58
N LEU A 102 -5.13 2.40 -8.93
CA LEU A 102 -5.48 3.81 -9.09
C LEU A 102 -6.51 4.01 -10.18
N ILE A 103 -6.33 3.38 -11.35
CA ILE A 103 -7.31 3.47 -12.45
C ILE A 103 -8.68 2.96 -12.01
N ALA A 104 -8.75 1.78 -11.40
CA ALA A 104 -10.02 1.22 -10.94
C ALA A 104 -10.71 2.13 -9.89
N ALA A 105 -9.95 2.75 -8.99
CA ALA A 105 -10.49 3.71 -8.03
C ALA A 105 -10.99 4.99 -8.71
N ILE A 106 -10.22 5.55 -9.66
CA ILE A 106 -10.61 6.74 -10.44
C ILE A 106 -11.91 6.47 -11.20
N GLU A 107 -11.98 5.37 -11.95
CA GLU A 107 -13.16 5.02 -12.74
C GLU A 107 -14.40 4.89 -11.86
N HIS A 108 -14.28 4.17 -10.74
CA HIS A 108 -15.37 4.01 -9.80
C HIS A 108 -15.86 5.33 -9.19
N ILE A 109 -14.94 6.20 -8.75
CA ILE A 109 -15.27 7.49 -8.13
C ILE A 109 -15.83 8.47 -9.16
N LYS A 110 -15.34 8.40 -10.40
CA LYS A 110 -15.85 9.20 -11.53
C LYS A 110 -17.28 8.82 -11.88
N GLU A 111 -17.60 7.52 -11.92
CA GLU A 111 -18.97 7.03 -12.13
C GLU A 111 -19.94 7.51 -11.03
N MET A 112 -19.43 7.79 -9.83
CA MET A 112 -20.20 8.32 -8.70
C MET A 112 -20.37 9.86 -8.74
N GLY A 113 -19.93 10.54 -9.80
CA GLY A 113 -20.19 11.95 -10.03
C GLY A 113 -19.22 12.92 -9.35
N ALA A 114 -18.00 12.48 -9.01
CA ALA A 114 -16.98 13.39 -8.46
C ALA A 114 -16.66 14.53 -9.43
N LYS A 115 -16.54 15.76 -8.89
CA LYS A 115 -16.25 16.98 -9.66
C LYS A 115 -14.80 17.00 -10.16
N GLU A 116 -13.88 16.60 -9.30
CA GLU A 116 -12.45 16.54 -9.59
C GLU A 116 -11.84 15.36 -8.83
N ILE A 117 -10.91 14.66 -9.46
CA ILE A 117 -10.20 13.54 -8.85
C ILE A 117 -8.71 13.78 -9.06
N ARG A 118 -7.93 13.72 -7.98
CA ARG A 118 -6.47 13.64 -8.03
C ARG A 118 -5.99 12.44 -7.25
N THR A 119 -4.79 11.96 -7.57
CA THR A 119 -4.17 10.81 -6.95
C THR A 119 -2.87 11.17 -6.26
N SER A 120 -2.61 10.50 -5.15
CA SER A 120 -1.36 10.66 -4.41
C SER A 120 -0.82 9.33 -3.93
N THR A 121 0.49 9.15 -4.06
CA THR A 121 1.21 8.00 -3.51
C THR A 121 2.51 8.42 -2.85
N LEU A 122 3.06 7.62 -1.94
CA LEU A 122 4.39 7.90 -1.40
C LEU A 122 5.45 7.61 -2.46
N TYR A 123 5.31 6.49 -3.16
CA TYR A 123 6.21 6.07 -4.23
C TYR A 123 5.51 5.88 -5.57
N TYR A 124 6.27 6.07 -6.64
CA TYR A 124 5.86 5.84 -8.02
C TYR A 124 6.91 5.00 -8.76
N LYS A 125 6.47 4.03 -9.56
CA LYS A 125 7.35 3.27 -10.46
C LYS A 125 7.06 3.65 -11.90
N LYS A 126 8.12 3.89 -12.69
CA LYS A 126 8.03 4.35 -14.08
C LYS A 126 7.24 3.45 -15.03
N HIS A 127 7.12 2.16 -14.71
CA HIS A 127 6.33 1.21 -15.51
C HIS A 127 4.84 1.21 -15.16
N SER A 128 4.41 1.98 -14.15
CA SER A 128 3.00 2.21 -13.87
C SER A 128 2.33 2.86 -15.08
N ILE A 129 1.16 2.34 -15.46
CA ILE A 129 0.38 2.84 -16.59
C ILE A 129 -0.27 4.21 -16.33
N ILE A 130 -0.28 4.64 -15.06
CA ILE A 130 -0.70 5.97 -14.63
C ILE A 130 0.34 6.56 -13.70
N LYS A 131 0.63 7.85 -13.90
CA LYS A 131 1.49 8.62 -13.01
C LYS A 131 0.60 9.42 -12.04
N PRO A 132 0.77 9.27 -10.72
CA PRO A 132 0.00 10.06 -9.76
C PRO A 132 0.30 11.55 -9.88
N GLU A 133 -0.70 12.39 -9.63
CA GLU A 133 -0.51 13.85 -9.57
C GLU A 133 0.52 14.22 -8.50
N TYR A 134 0.50 13.54 -7.35
CA TYR A 134 1.44 13.78 -6.25
C TYR A 134 2.17 12.51 -5.84
N TYR A 135 3.51 12.59 -5.82
CA TYR A 135 4.35 11.54 -5.24
C TYR A 135 5.64 12.12 -4.65
N ILE A 136 6.30 11.38 -3.75
CA ILE A 136 7.55 11.80 -3.14
C ILE A 136 8.75 11.25 -3.90
N LYS A 137 8.78 9.94 -4.13
CA LYS A 137 9.95 9.27 -4.69
C LYS A 137 9.61 8.36 -5.86
N GLU A 138 10.46 8.39 -6.88
CA GLU A 138 10.46 7.40 -7.94
C GLU A 138 11.47 6.29 -7.59
N THR A 139 11.11 5.02 -7.76
CA THR A 139 12.02 3.89 -7.51
C THR A 139 11.75 2.70 -8.43
N LYS A 140 12.75 1.83 -8.56
CA LYS A 140 12.60 0.48 -9.14
C LYS A 140 12.66 -0.62 -8.07
N ALA A 141 13.03 -0.26 -6.84
CA ALA A 141 13.15 -1.20 -5.74
C ALA A 141 11.78 -1.74 -5.32
N TRP A 142 11.80 -2.90 -4.66
CA TRP A 142 10.65 -3.37 -3.92
C TRP A 142 10.57 -2.60 -2.61
N ILE A 143 9.55 -1.75 -2.46
CA ILE A 143 9.34 -0.98 -1.23
C ILE A 143 8.70 -1.89 -0.19
N VAL A 144 9.18 -1.82 1.05
CA VAL A 144 8.57 -2.52 2.17
C VAL A 144 8.22 -1.51 3.26
N TYR A 145 6.93 -1.26 3.42
CA TYR A 145 6.37 -0.35 4.41
C TYR A 145 6.23 -0.99 5.79
N PRO A 146 6.16 -0.18 6.86
CA PRO A 146 6.08 -0.72 8.21
C PRO A 146 4.76 -1.42 8.52
N TRP A 147 3.69 -1.12 7.77
CA TRP A 147 2.40 -1.82 7.87
C TRP A 147 2.36 -3.17 7.14
N GLU A 148 3.43 -3.58 6.44
CA GLU A 148 3.50 -4.86 5.72
C GLU A 148 4.72 -5.72 6.07
N TYR A 149 5.57 -5.30 7.04
CA TYR A 149 6.75 -6.08 7.46
C TYR A 149 6.45 -7.54 7.80
N GLY A 150 5.30 -7.82 8.44
CA GLY A 150 4.89 -9.19 8.75
C GLY A 150 4.53 -10.02 7.52
N GLU A 151 3.83 -9.41 6.55
CA GLU A 151 3.49 -10.05 5.28
C GLU A 151 4.74 -10.32 4.45
N PHE A 152 5.64 -9.34 4.41
CA PHE A 152 6.93 -9.47 3.75
C PHE A 152 7.80 -10.56 4.39
N ALA A 153 7.86 -10.65 5.73
CA ALA A 153 8.59 -11.72 6.42
C ALA A 153 8.02 -13.11 6.08
N ALA A 154 6.69 -13.24 6.04
CA ALA A 154 6.02 -14.48 5.63
C ALA A 154 6.35 -14.86 4.18
N PHE A 155 6.30 -13.89 3.27
CA PHE A 155 6.65 -14.09 1.87
C PHE A 155 8.11 -14.55 1.71
N GLN A 156 9.06 -13.87 2.36
CA GLN A 156 10.47 -14.26 2.31
C GLN A 156 10.72 -15.66 2.89
N TYR A 157 10.02 -16.03 3.96
CA TYR A 157 10.09 -17.38 4.51
C TYR A 157 9.64 -18.42 3.48
N ASP A 158 8.46 -18.24 2.88
CA ASP A 158 7.93 -19.20 1.89
C ASP A 158 8.84 -19.35 0.67
N GLN A 159 9.51 -18.28 0.23
CA GLN A 159 10.46 -18.32 -0.89
C GLN A 159 11.80 -19.00 -0.57
N LEU A 160 12.21 -19.00 0.70
CA LEU A 160 13.57 -19.38 1.10
C LEU A 160 13.66 -20.64 1.95
N LYS A 161 12.55 -21.11 2.55
CA LYS A 161 12.55 -22.22 3.52
C LYS A 161 13.12 -23.54 2.99
N GLU A 162 12.99 -23.80 1.68
CA GLU A 162 13.57 -25.00 1.03
C GLU A 162 15.08 -24.88 0.76
N LYS A 163 15.64 -23.67 0.85
CA LYS A 163 17.03 -23.35 0.45
C LYS A 163 17.91 -22.87 1.60
N MET A 164 17.31 -22.43 2.70
CA MET A 164 18.00 -21.78 3.81
C MET A 164 17.37 -22.20 5.13
N SER A 165 18.18 -22.32 6.18
CA SER A 165 17.66 -22.53 7.53
C SER A 165 16.87 -21.31 8.03
N ILE A 166 15.91 -21.54 8.94
CA ILE A 166 15.16 -20.46 9.60
C ILE A 166 16.10 -19.41 10.21
N LYS A 167 17.21 -19.85 10.81
CA LYS A 167 18.21 -18.95 11.41
C LYS A 167 18.82 -18.00 10.37
N GLU A 168 19.11 -18.49 9.17
CA GLU A 168 19.67 -17.68 8.09
C GLU A 168 18.63 -16.72 7.49
N ILE A 169 17.37 -17.16 7.35
CA ILE A 169 16.28 -16.30 6.89
C ILE A 169 16.05 -15.14 7.89
N ARG A 170 16.03 -15.44 9.19
CA ARG A 170 15.91 -14.42 10.25
C ARG A 170 17.03 -13.40 10.17
N ARG A 171 18.28 -13.85 10.01
CA ARG A 171 19.44 -12.96 9.86
C ARG A 171 19.27 -12.07 8.63
N LYS A 172 18.92 -12.66 7.47
CA LYS A 172 18.72 -11.93 6.21
C LYS A 172 17.64 -10.83 6.34
N LEU A 173 16.51 -11.11 6.99
CA LEU A 173 15.45 -10.12 7.20
C LEU A 173 15.92 -8.95 8.08
N LYS A 174 16.73 -9.22 9.10
CA LYS A 174 17.33 -8.17 9.95
C LYS A 174 18.36 -7.35 9.16
N ASP A 175 19.19 -8.03 8.38
CA ASP A 175 20.27 -7.40 7.59
C ASP A 175 19.73 -6.45 6.52
N ILE A 176 18.57 -6.75 5.92
CA ILE A 176 17.92 -5.84 4.96
C ILE A 176 17.18 -4.68 5.62
N GLY A 177 17.02 -4.69 6.96
CA GLY A 177 16.49 -3.56 7.72
C GLY A 177 15.13 -3.79 8.39
N ILE A 178 14.55 -5.01 8.35
CA ILE A 178 13.31 -5.29 9.10
C ILE A 178 13.62 -5.27 10.60
N PRO A 179 12.81 -4.59 11.45
CA PRO A 179 13.07 -4.48 12.87
C PRO A 179 13.26 -5.85 13.56
N PRO A 180 14.37 -6.10 14.26
CA PRO A 180 14.64 -7.39 14.89
C PRO A 180 13.52 -7.92 15.80
N PRO A 181 12.87 -7.09 16.66
CA PRO A 181 11.75 -7.57 17.47
C PRO A 181 10.59 -8.11 16.64
N LEU A 182 10.31 -7.51 15.48
CA LEU A 182 9.25 -7.97 14.58
C LEU A 182 9.63 -9.29 13.92
N VAL A 183 10.86 -9.40 13.41
CA VAL A 183 11.37 -10.66 12.86
C VAL A 183 11.25 -11.77 13.92
N ASP A 184 11.72 -11.50 15.13
CA ASP A 184 11.70 -12.50 16.20
C ASP A 184 10.27 -12.89 16.62
N ALA A 185 9.34 -11.93 16.69
CA ALA A 185 7.93 -12.17 16.96
C ALA A 185 7.25 -12.96 15.84
N PHE A 186 7.53 -12.65 14.57
CA PHE A 186 6.98 -13.38 13.43
C PHE A 186 7.32 -14.88 13.50
N PHE A 187 8.60 -15.21 13.67
CA PHE A 187 9.04 -16.61 13.71
C PHE A 187 8.64 -17.36 14.98
N SER A 188 8.42 -16.67 16.11
CA SER A 188 8.07 -17.32 17.38
C SER A 188 6.56 -17.43 17.63
N LEU A 189 5.75 -16.52 17.09
CA LEU A 189 4.32 -16.43 17.43
C LEU A 189 3.40 -16.65 16.23
N ILE A 190 3.87 -16.34 15.03
CA ILE A 190 3.04 -16.29 13.82
C ILE A 190 3.32 -17.47 12.91
N LEU A 191 4.59 -17.84 12.72
CA LEU A 191 4.96 -18.92 11.81
C LEU A 191 4.31 -20.25 12.17
N ASP A 192 4.41 -20.67 13.44
CA ASP A 192 3.79 -21.92 13.92
C ASP A 192 2.28 -21.95 13.69
N LYS A 193 1.60 -20.79 13.81
CA LYS A 193 0.17 -20.68 13.55
C LYS A 193 -0.16 -20.80 12.06
N ILE A 194 0.69 -20.21 11.19
CA ILE A 194 0.52 -20.30 9.74
C ILE A 194 0.69 -21.75 9.27
N ASP A 195 1.74 -22.42 9.73
CA ASP A 195 2.01 -23.81 9.33
C ASP A 195 0.92 -24.77 9.84
N ASN A 196 0.40 -24.56 11.06
CA ASN A 196 -0.72 -25.35 11.58
C ASN A 196 -2.04 -25.09 10.84
N LYS A 197 -2.33 -23.83 10.47
CA LYS A 197 -3.55 -23.50 9.72
C LYS A 197 -3.52 -24.06 8.29
N ARG A 198 -2.34 -24.14 7.67
CA ARG A 198 -2.15 -24.75 6.34
C ARG A 198 -2.41 -26.25 6.38
N LYS A 199 -1.86 -26.97 7.37
CA LYS A 199 -2.09 -28.42 7.55
C LYS A 199 -3.56 -28.81 7.81
N ASN A 200 -4.37 -27.90 8.37
CA ASN A 200 -5.78 -28.14 8.66
C ASN A 200 -6.72 -27.79 7.48
N ASN A 201 -6.19 -27.17 6.42
CA ASN A 201 -6.95 -26.77 5.23
C ASN A 201 -6.60 -27.62 3.98
N GLU A 202 -5.73 -28.63 4.15
CA GLU A 202 -5.45 -29.72 3.19
C GLU A 202 -6.25 -30.97 3.59
#